data_AF-A0A932FF20-F1
#
_entry.id   AF-A0A932FF20-F1
#
_cell.length_a   1.000
_cell.length_b   1.000
_cell.length_c   1.000
_cell.angle_alpha   90.00
_cell.angle_beta   90.00
_cell.angle_gamma   90.00
#
_symmetry.space_group_name_H-M   'P 1'
#
loop_
_entity.id
_entity.type
_entity.pdbx_description
1 polymer ?
#
loop_
_entity_poly.entity_id
_entity_poly.type
_entity_poly.pdbx_seq_one_letter_code
_entity_poly.pdbx_strand_id
1 'polypeptide(L)'
;MMMSILISRNAVEVLLQDATQRDITTARRAALLQILWNERYLTRAQLIARVEYKLGRNCFGTSAWEDTFYRDMRVVKQAFQAAGHILEFSRIKEHAGYYLHGQPALSPEFRQMVKASAAEVDQRQIDIYRKLSTTALFRQGCAISDTARKVVAYRILQENPELTPQEANRKAVQRAYTP
;
A
#
# COMPACT_ATOMS: atom_id res chain seq x y z
N MET A 1 4.34 27.72 33.09
CA MET A 1 3.00 28.06 32.59
C MET A 1 3.06 27.96 31.07
N MET A 2 2.72 26.79 30.49
CA MET A 2 2.73 26.62 29.03
C MET A 2 1.42 27.17 28.47
N MET A 3 1.51 28.21 27.63
CA MET A 3 0.39 28.64 26.80
C MET A 3 0.03 27.50 25.85
N SER A 4 -1.06 26.80 26.16
CA SER A 4 -1.71 25.92 25.20
C SER A 4 -2.34 26.82 24.13
N ILE A 5 -1.67 26.95 22.99
CA ILE A 5 -2.26 27.59 21.83
C ILE A 5 -3.35 26.63 21.34
N LEU A 6 -4.62 27.04 21.48
CA LEU A 6 -5.75 26.36 20.87
C LEU A 6 -5.72 26.60 19.35
N ILE A 7 -4.78 25.96 18.67
CA ILE A 7 -4.74 25.92 17.21
C ILE A 7 -5.78 24.90 16.75
N SER A 8 -6.60 25.27 15.77
CA SER A 8 -7.54 24.35 15.14
C SER A 8 -6.80 23.12 14.60
N ARG A 9 -7.27 21.92 14.96
CA ARG A 9 -6.72 20.65 14.47
C ARG A 9 -6.64 20.60 12.94
N ASN A 10 -7.67 21.13 12.26
CA ASN A 10 -7.70 21.16 10.80
C ASN A 10 -6.58 22.04 10.22
N ALA A 11 -6.26 23.17 10.87
CA ALA A 11 -5.17 24.03 10.44
C ALA A 11 -3.81 23.34 10.60
N VAL A 12 -3.62 22.62 11.71
CA VAL A 12 -2.41 21.80 11.93
C VAL A 12 -2.29 20.69 10.89
N GLU A 13 -3.39 20.01 10.56
CA GLU A 13 -3.41 18.95 9.55
C GLU A 13 -3.06 19.48 8.16
N VAL A 14 -3.57 20.65 7.76
CA VAL A 14 -3.22 21.29 6.47
C VAL A 14 -1.73 21.65 6.42
N LEU A 15 -1.19 22.25 7.49
CA LEU A 15 0.25 22.58 7.57
C LEU A 15 1.13 21.33 7.55
N LEU A 16 0.70 20.26 8.23
CA LEU A 16 1.41 18.99 8.24
C LEU A 16 1.40 18.32 6.86
N GLN A 17 0.28 18.40 6.14
CA GLN A 17 0.18 17.89 4.77
C GLN A 17 1.11 18.65 3.82
N ASP A 18 1.14 19.98 3.89
CA ASP A 18 2.07 20.80 3.10
C ASP A 18 3.54 20.46 3.41
N ALA A 19 3.89 20.37 4.70
CA ALA A 19 5.23 19.97 5.12
C ALA A 19 5.61 18.56 4.64
N THR A 20 4.66 17.62 4.67
CA THR A 20 4.82 16.25 4.16
C THR A 20 5.07 16.23 2.65
N GLN A 21 4.52 17.16 1.89
CA GLN A 21 4.75 17.23 0.44
C GLN A 21 6.12 17.82 0.08
N ARG A 22 6.64 18.76 0.88
CA ARG A 22 7.86 19.51 0.57
C ARG A 22 9.13 18.92 1.18
N ASP A 23 9.03 18.32 2.36
CA ASP A 23 10.17 17.74 3.08
C ASP A 23 10.08 16.22 3.16
N ILE A 24 11.04 15.56 2.49
CA ILE A 24 11.13 14.10 2.49
C ILE A 24 11.31 13.52 3.89
N THR A 25 11.95 14.24 4.81
CA THR A 25 12.15 13.75 6.18
C THR A 25 10.84 13.70 6.95
N THR A 26 10.06 14.78 6.87
CA THR A 26 8.70 14.83 7.42
C THR A 26 7.81 13.77 6.76
N ALA A 27 7.92 13.59 5.44
CA ALA A 27 7.19 12.56 4.72
C ALA A 27 7.49 11.15 5.22
N ARG A 28 8.76 10.79 5.39
CA ARG A 28 9.17 9.48 5.92
C ARG A 28 8.62 9.24 7.32
N ARG A 29 8.71 10.25 8.21
CA ARG A 29 8.21 10.13 9.59
C ARG A 29 6.69 9.98 9.64
N ALA A 30 5.96 10.76 8.84
CA ALA A 30 4.52 10.63 8.72
C ALA A 30 4.12 9.26 8.17
N ALA A 31 4.82 8.75 7.15
CA ALA A 31 4.59 7.41 6.60
C ALA A 31 4.86 6.31 7.64
N LEU A 32 5.99 6.36 8.34
CA LEU A 32 6.32 5.41 9.42
C LEU A 32 5.27 5.42 10.52
N LEU A 33 4.85 6.60 10.96
CA LEU A 33 3.82 6.74 11.99
C LEU A 33 2.49 6.13 11.54
N GLN A 34 2.05 6.42 10.31
CA GLN A 34 0.82 5.84 9.75
C GLN A 34 0.91 4.32 9.61
N ILE A 35 2.03 3.79 9.13
CA ILE A 35 2.23 2.34 8.98
C ILE A 35 2.16 1.67 10.35
N LEU A 36 2.91 2.18 11.33
CA LEU A 36 2.98 1.60 12.69
C LEU A 36 1.70 1.79 13.50
N TRP A 37 0.86 2.75 13.13
CA TRP A 37 -0.48 2.89 13.71
C TRP A 37 -1.42 1.76 13.29
N ASN A 38 -1.26 1.25 12.06
CA ASN A 38 -2.20 0.30 11.47
C ASN A 38 -1.69 -1.15 11.45
N GLU A 39 -0.37 -1.32 11.37
CA GLU A 39 0.29 -2.61 11.22
C GLU A 39 1.23 -2.89 12.40
N ARG A 40 1.49 -4.18 12.64
CA ARG A 40 2.37 -4.64 13.72
C ARG A 40 3.37 -5.67 13.27
N TYR A 41 4.35 -5.89 14.15
CA TYR A 41 5.42 -6.86 13.99
C TYR A 41 6.13 -6.67 12.64
N LEU A 42 6.35 -5.41 12.31
CA LEU A 42 7.09 -5.03 11.13
C LEU A 42 8.56 -4.90 11.47
N THR A 43 9.38 -5.71 10.84
CA THR A 43 10.84 -5.57 10.90
C THR A 43 11.29 -4.28 10.22
N ARG A 44 12.52 -3.86 10.51
CA ARG A 44 13.14 -2.69 9.87
C ARG A 44 13.07 -2.77 8.34
N ALA A 45 13.41 -3.92 7.76
CA ALA A 45 13.39 -4.11 6.31
C ALA A 45 11.97 -3.96 5.73
N GLN A 46 10.96 -4.51 6.42
CA GLN A 46 9.55 -4.38 6.02
C GLN A 46 9.02 -2.95 6.11
N LEU A 47 9.45 -2.19 7.13
CA LEU A 47 9.10 -0.78 7.27
C LEU A 47 9.72 0.05 6.14
N ILE A 48 11.01 -0.15 5.86
CA ILE A 48 11.71 0.56 4.78
C ILE A 48 11.03 0.29 3.45
N ALA A 49 10.79 -0.99 3.12
CA ALA A 49 10.15 -1.36 1.86
C ALA A 49 8.77 -0.70 1.65
N ARG A 50 7.96 -0.61 2.72
CA ARG A 50 6.64 0.06 2.65
C ARG A 50 6.74 1.57 2.48
N VAL A 51 7.67 2.20 3.19
CA VAL A 51 7.89 3.64 3.06
C VAL A 51 8.42 3.97 1.67
N GLU A 52 9.32 3.16 1.12
CA GLU A 52 9.80 3.32 -0.25
C GLU A 52 8.72 3.05 -1.30
N TYR A 53 7.82 2.09 -1.05
CA TYR A 53 6.66 1.89 -1.93
C TYR A 53 5.77 3.14 -1.97
N LYS A 54 5.61 3.83 -0.84
CA LYS A 54 4.76 5.02 -0.73
C LYS A 54 5.42 6.31 -1.24
N LEU A 55 6.72 6.48 -0.98
CA LEU A 55 7.43 7.75 -1.21
C LEU A 55 8.47 7.69 -2.36
N GLY A 56 8.68 6.51 -2.94
CA GLY A 56 9.73 6.26 -3.93
C GLY A 56 10.96 5.57 -3.34
N ARG A 57 11.68 4.85 -4.21
CA ARG A 57 12.90 4.10 -3.85
C ARG A 57 13.99 5.03 -3.35
N ASN A 58 14.83 4.52 -2.44
CA ASN A 58 15.96 5.24 -1.84
C ASN A 58 15.58 6.52 -1.08
N CYS A 59 14.33 6.64 -0.60
CA CYS A 59 13.92 7.81 0.17
C CYS A 59 14.69 7.99 1.50
N PHE A 60 15.31 6.92 2.02
CA PHE A 60 16.22 6.96 3.18
C PHE A 60 17.68 7.30 2.84
N GLY A 61 18.01 7.47 1.55
CA GLY A 61 19.37 7.63 1.03
C GLY A 61 20.04 6.29 0.74
N THR A 62 21.16 6.31 0.01
CA THR A 62 21.88 5.11 -0.43
C THR A 62 23.04 4.71 0.51
N SER A 63 23.69 5.68 1.15
CA SER A 63 24.95 5.45 1.89
C SER A 63 24.82 5.53 3.43
N ALA A 64 23.72 6.10 3.94
CA ALA A 64 23.51 6.35 5.38
C ALA A 64 22.07 6.04 5.83
N TRP A 65 21.40 5.10 5.15
CA TRP A 65 19.99 4.82 5.37
C TRP A 65 19.69 4.29 6.77
N GLU A 66 20.62 3.54 7.38
CA GLU A 66 20.44 2.99 8.72
C GLU A 66 20.33 4.12 9.76
N ASP A 67 21.26 5.07 9.73
CA ASP A 67 21.25 6.24 10.61
C ASP A 67 20.01 7.10 10.39
N THR A 68 19.62 7.31 9.14
CA THR A 68 18.39 8.04 8.79
C THR A 68 17.16 7.36 9.38
N PHE A 69 17.04 6.03 9.22
CA PHE A 69 15.93 5.26 9.76
C PHE A 69 15.86 5.35 11.29
N TYR A 70 16.98 5.22 12.00
CA TYR A 70 16.99 5.31 13.46
C TYR A 70 16.64 6.71 13.98
N ARG A 71 17.10 7.77 13.30
CA ARG A 71 16.72 9.16 13.61
C ARG A 71 15.22 9.37 13.43
N ASP A 72 14.66 8.89 12.33
CA ASP A 72 13.22 9.02 12.06
C ASP A 72 12.39 8.21 13.06
N MET A 73 12.80 6.97 13.37
CA MET A 73 12.14 6.13 14.38
C MET A 73 12.18 6.73 15.78
N ARG A 74 13.23 7.48 16.14
CA ARG A 74 13.29 8.18 17.44
C ARG A 74 12.17 9.21 17.56
N VAL A 75 11.93 10.00 16.51
CA VAL A 75 10.84 10.98 16.47
C VAL A 75 9.48 10.29 16.47
N VAL A 76 9.32 9.21 15.70
CA VAL A 76 8.07 8.43 15.67
C VAL A 76 7.74 7.85 17.05
N LYS A 77 8.74 7.33 17.78
CA LYS A 77 8.56 6.86 19.17
C LYS A 77 8.07 7.97 20.10
N GLN A 78 8.66 9.17 20.00
CA GLN A 78 8.23 10.33 20.80
C GLN A 78 6.79 10.75 20.47
N ALA A 79 6.42 10.72 19.19
CA ALA A 79 5.05 11.02 18.77
C ALA A 79 4.03 10.02 19.34
N PHE A 80 4.35 8.72 19.34
CA PHE A 80 3.50 7.72 19.99
C PHE A 80 3.41 7.93 21.50
N GLN A 81 4.53 8.23 22.17
CA GLN A 81 4.54 8.53 23.61
C GLN A 81 3.68 9.75 23.94
N ALA A 82 3.75 10.80 23.13
CA ALA A 82 2.91 11.99 23.27
C ALA A 82 1.41 11.67 23.10
N ALA A 83 1.08 10.65 22.31
CA ALA A 83 -0.27 10.13 22.14
C ALA A 83 -0.66 9.06 23.20
N GLY A 84 0.18 8.80 24.20
CA GLY A 84 -0.09 7.81 25.26
C GLY A 84 0.16 6.36 24.85
N HIS A 85 0.89 6.12 23.76
CA HIS A 85 1.22 4.79 23.26
C HIS A 85 2.71 4.45 23.43
N ILE A 86 3.02 3.18 23.63
CA ILE A 86 4.40 2.68 23.74
C ILE A 86 4.70 1.82 22.51
N LEU A 87 5.71 2.22 21.73
CA LEU A 87 6.19 1.45 20.59
C LEU A 87 7.37 0.56 21.00
N GLU A 88 7.18 -0.75 20.93
CA GLU A 88 8.15 -1.78 21.32
C GLU A 88 8.65 -2.58 20.11
N PHE A 89 9.69 -3.39 20.31
CA PHE A 89 10.20 -4.32 19.31
C PHE A 89 10.18 -5.74 19.90
N SER A 90 9.43 -6.64 19.29
CA SER A 90 9.43 -8.06 19.67
C SER A 90 10.52 -8.81 18.91
N ARG A 91 11.23 -9.69 19.62
CA ARG A 91 12.26 -10.60 19.08
C ARG A 91 11.76 -12.04 18.94
N ILE A 92 10.50 -12.31 19.26
CA ILE A 92 9.90 -13.65 19.15
C ILE A 92 9.73 -13.97 17.67
N LYS A 93 10.20 -15.14 17.23
CA LYS A 93 10.27 -15.50 15.79
C LYS A 93 8.94 -15.37 15.04
N GLU A 94 7.83 -15.73 15.67
CA GLU A 94 6.48 -15.65 15.09
C GLU A 94 5.91 -14.22 15.03
N HIS A 95 6.47 -13.32 15.85
CA HIS A 95 5.98 -11.95 16.04
C HIS A 95 7.14 -10.95 16.03
N ALA A 96 8.13 -11.14 15.14
CA ALA A 96 9.34 -10.33 15.16
C ALA A 96 9.08 -8.97 14.51
N GLY A 97 9.34 -7.87 15.22
CA GLY A 97 9.21 -6.52 14.67
C GLY A 97 8.60 -5.50 15.62
N TYR A 98 8.40 -4.29 15.10
CA TYR A 98 7.85 -3.16 15.85
C TYR A 98 6.33 -3.28 16.04
N TYR A 99 5.84 -2.97 17.23
CA TYR A 99 4.40 -2.98 17.54
C TYR A 99 4.05 -1.97 18.65
N LEU A 100 2.79 -1.50 18.66
CA LEU A 100 2.25 -0.69 19.75
C LEU A 100 1.74 -1.57 20.89
N HIS A 101 2.28 -1.39 22.08
CA HIS A 101 1.86 -2.11 23.28
C HIS A 101 0.37 -1.90 23.57
N GLY A 102 -0.34 -2.96 23.96
CA GLY A 102 -1.75 -2.88 24.41
C GLY A 102 -2.83 -2.74 23.32
N GLN A 103 -2.48 -2.48 22.06
CA GLN A 103 -3.46 -2.46 20.96
C GLN A 103 -3.62 -3.85 20.30
N PRO A 104 -4.65 -4.10 19.47
CA PRO A 104 -4.82 -5.35 18.72
C PRO A 104 -3.97 -5.38 17.43
N ALA A 105 -3.73 -6.59 16.89
CA ALA A 105 -2.82 -6.82 15.75
C ALA A 105 -3.08 -6.00 14.47
N LEU A 106 -4.34 -5.64 14.24
CA LEU A 106 -4.80 -4.75 13.18
C LEU A 106 -5.79 -3.78 13.81
N SER A 107 -5.79 -2.52 13.37
CA SER A 107 -6.80 -1.55 13.81
C SER A 107 -8.22 -2.02 13.42
N PRO A 108 -9.25 -1.67 14.20
CA PRO A 108 -10.65 -1.99 13.86
C PRO A 108 -11.03 -1.54 12.46
N GLU A 109 -10.60 -0.35 12.05
CA GLU A 109 -10.87 0.25 10.75
C GLU A 109 -10.23 -0.56 9.63
N PHE A 110 -8.97 -0.98 9.81
CA PHE A 110 -8.28 -1.81 8.81
C PHE A 110 -8.89 -3.22 8.74
N ARG A 111 -9.27 -3.82 9.87
CA ARG A 111 -10.02 -5.09 9.87
C ARG A 111 -11.34 -4.96 9.11
N GLN A 112 -12.04 -3.84 9.27
CA GLN A 112 -13.30 -3.60 8.58
C GLN A 112 -13.10 -3.36 7.08
N MET A 113 -12.06 -2.63 6.70
CA MET A 113 -11.67 -2.45 5.29
C MET A 113 -11.32 -3.79 4.64
N VAL A 114 -10.47 -4.62 5.27
CA VAL A 114 -10.14 -5.96 4.78
C VAL A 114 -11.39 -6.83 4.67
N LYS A 115 -12.29 -6.78 5.65
CA LYS A 115 -13.57 -7.51 5.61
C LYS A 115 -14.47 -7.03 4.47
N ALA A 116 -14.54 -5.72 4.23
CA ALA A 116 -15.33 -5.15 3.13
C ALA A 116 -14.75 -5.56 1.77
N SER A 117 -13.44 -5.45 1.57
CA SER A 117 -12.77 -5.91 0.35
C SER A 117 -12.88 -7.43 0.15
N ALA A 118 -12.87 -8.22 1.23
CA ALA A 118 -13.13 -9.65 1.15
C ALA A 118 -14.61 -9.96 0.87
N ALA A 119 -15.55 -9.12 1.31
CA ALA A 119 -16.98 -9.28 1.05
C ALA A 119 -17.36 -8.95 -0.41
N GLU A 120 -16.55 -8.15 -1.12
CA GLU A 120 -16.68 -7.94 -2.57
C GLU A 120 -16.31 -9.21 -3.38
N VAL A 121 -15.56 -10.13 -2.77
CA VAL A 121 -15.23 -11.42 -3.39
C VAL A 121 -16.30 -12.43 -2.99
N ASP A 122 -17.09 -12.91 -3.95
CA ASP A 122 -18.08 -13.95 -3.71
C ASP A 122 -17.37 -15.21 -3.16
N GLN A 123 -17.70 -15.61 -1.93
CA GLN A 123 -17.12 -16.79 -1.28
C GLN A 123 -17.28 -18.05 -2.14
N ARG A 124 -18.35 -18.14 -2.94
CA ARG A 124 -18.53 -19.23 -3.90
C ARG A 124 -17.45 -19.22 -4.98
N GLN A 125 -17.03 -18.04 -5.45
CA GLN A 125 -15.92 -17.93 -6.40
C GLN A 125 -14.62 -18.39 -5.74
N ILE A 126 -14.33 -17.95 -4.50
CA ILE A 126 -13.13 -18.41 -3.76
C ILE A 126 -13.11 -19.94 -3.65
N ASP A 127 -14.24 -20.53 -3.27
CA ASP A 127 -14.35 -21.98 -3.10
C ASP A 127 -14.26 -22.75 -4.42
N ILE A 128 -14.73 -22.16 -5.53
CA ILE A 128 -14.51 -22.70 -6.88
C ILE A 128 -13.01 -22.62 -7.23
N TYR A 129 -12.37 -21.45 -7.06
CA TYR A 129 -10.96 -21.24 -7.38
C TYR A 129 -10.04 -22.18 -6.59
N ARG A 130 -10.35 -22.47 -5.32
CA ARG A 130 -9.62 -23.45 -4.50
C ARG A 130 -9.71 -24.88 -5.00
N LYS A 131 -10.77 -25.22 -5.74
CA LYS A 131 -11.00 -26.56 -6.30
C LYS A 131 -10.47 -26.71 -7.72
N LEU A 132 -10.03 -25.63 -8.38
CA LEU A 132 -9.46 -25.68 -9.71
C LEU A 132 -8.02 -26.22 -9.67
N SER A 133 -7.70 -27.12 -10.59
CA SER A 133 -6.32 -27.53 -10.81
C SER A 133 -5.51 -26.39 -11.44
N THR A 134 -4.18 -26.45 -11.31
CA THR A 134 -3.27 -25.48 -11.94
C THR A 134 -3.54 -25.31 -13.45
N THR A 135 -3.85 -26.41 -14.14
CA THR A 135 -4.20 -26.39 -15.57
C THR A 135 -5.51 -25.65 -15.84
N ALA A 136 -6.53 -25.83 -14.98
CA ALA A 136 -7.79 -25.13 -15.13
C ALA A 136 -7.65 -23.63 -14.85
N LEU A 137 -6.85 -23.25 -13.84
CA LEU A 137 -6.51 -21.87 -13.55
C LEU A 137 -5.78 -21.21 -14.72
N PHE A 138 -4.79 -21.90 -15.30
CA PHE A 138 -4.06 -21.39 -16.46
C PHE A 138 -4.99 -21.16 -17.66
N ARG A 139 -5.85 -22.13 -17.99
CA ARG A 139 -6.82 -22.00 -19.08
C ARG A 139 -7.78 -20.84 -18.86
N GLN A 140 -8.25 -20.66 -17.62
CA GLN A 140 -9.11 -19.55 -17.26
C GLN A 140 -8.40 -18.20 -17.40
N GLY A 141 -7.14 -18.11 -16.97
CA GLY A 141 -6.31 -16.92 -17.16
C GLY A 141 -6.12 -16.56 -18.64
N CYS A 142 -5.86 -17.56 -19.50
CA CYS A 142 -5.81 -17.37 -20.94
C CYS A 142 -7.14 -16.86 -21.50
N ALA A 143 -8.26 -17.49 -21.10
CA ALA A 143 -9.60 -17.11 -21.57
C ALA A 143 -10.01 -15.68 -21.17
N ILE A 144 -9.65 -15.26 -19.94
CA ILE A 144 -9.87 -13.88 -19.47
C ILE A 144 -9.03 -12.91 -20.31
N SER A 145 -7.75 -13.22 -20.51
CA SER A 145 -6.84 -12.38 -21.29
C SER A 145 -7.28 -12.25 -22.75
N ASP A 146 -7.76 -13.34 -23.35
CA ASP A 146 -8.28 -13.35 -24.72
C ASP A 146 -9.58 -12.56 -24.83
N THR A 147 -10.48 -12.67 -23.85
CA THR A 147 -11.71 -11.88 -23.79
C THR A 147 -11.40 -10.39 -23.68
N ALA A 148 -10.51 -10.00 -22.77
CA ALA A 148 -10.09 -8.60 -22.62
C ALA A 148 -9.51 -8.04 -23.92
N ARG A 149 -8.64 -8.81 -24.60
CA ARG A 149 -8.07 -8.43 -25.90
C ARG A 149 -9.14 -8.22 -26.96
N LYS A 150 -10.13 -9.12 -27.04
CA LYS A 150 -11.25 -9.01 -28.00
C LYS A 150 -12.11 -7.78 -27.74
N VAL A 151 -12.37 -7.43 -26.47
CA VAL A 151 -13.10 -6.20 -26.10
C VAL A 151 -12.35 -4.96 -26.56
N VAL A 152 -11.04 -4.89 -26.34
CA VAL A 152 -10.21 -3.76 -26.81
C VAL A 152 -10.19 -3.69 -28.34
N ALA A 153 -10.00 -4.84 -29.02
CA ALA A 153 -10.03 -4.91 -30.48
C ALA A 153 -11.37 -4.45 -31.05
N TYR A 154 -12.47 -4.87 -30.44
CA TYR A 154 -13.82 -4.44 -30.82
C TYR A 154 -14.00 -2.92 -30.68
N ARG A 155 -13.49 -2.32 -29.60
CA ARG A 155 -13.53 -0.86 -29.40
C ARG A 155 -12.71 -0.12 -30.45
N ILE A 156 -11.52 -0.63 -30.79
CA ILE A 156 -10.68 -0.07 -31.86
C ILE A 156 -11.40 -0.09 -33.22
N LEU A 157 -12.14 -1.17 -33.52
CA LEU A 157 -12.96 -1.25 -34.74
C LEU A 157 -14.09 -0.24 -34.76
N GLN A 158 -14.76 -0.01 -33.62
CA GLN A 158 -15.80 1.02 -33.53
C GLN A 158 -15.24 2.42 -33.78
N GLU A 159 -14.02 2.69 -33.30
CA GLU A 159 -13.33 3.97 -33.50
C GLU A 159 -12.72 4.12 -34.90
N ASN A 160 -12.44 3.01 -35.60
CA ASN A 160 -11.75 2.98 -36.90
C ASN A 160 -12.38 1.90 -37.80
N PRO A 161 -13.57 2.15 -38.38
CA PRO A 161 -14.35 1.14 -39.11
C PRO A 161 -13.66 0.57 -40.36
N GLU A 162 -12.67 1.29 -40.89
CA GLU A 162 -11.86 0.89 -42.03
C GLU A 162 -10.84 -0.22 -41.71
N LEU A 163 -10.58 -0.49 -40.43
CA LEU A 163 -9.66 -1.54 -40.02
C LEU A 163 -10.30 -2.92 -40.13
N THR A 164 -9.51 -3.91 -40.52
CA THR A 164 -9.92 -5.30 -40.45
C THR A 164 -9.89 -5.80 -38.99
N PRO A 165 -10.69 -6.83 -38.64
CA PRO A 165 -10.65 -7.46 -37.31
C PRO A 165 -9.26 -7.97 -36.88
N GLN A 166 -8.43 -8.37 -37.84
CA GLN A 166 -7.06 -8.83 -37.57
C GLN A 166 -6.14 -7.65 -37.20
N GLU A 167 -6.26 -6.52 -37.88
CA GLU A 167 -5.48 -5.32 -37.59
C GLU A 167 -5.88 -4.70 -36.25
N ALA A 168 -7.17 -4.66 -35.94
CA ALA A 168 -7.65 -4.20 -34.64
C ALA A 168 -7.16 -5.08 -33.48
N ASN A 169 -7.13 -6.42 -33.66
CA ASN A 169 -6.53 -7.33 -32.68
C ASN A 169 -5.02 -7.09 -32.52
N ARG A 170 -4.29 -6.86 -33.62
CA ARG A 170 -2.85 -6.56 -33.58
C ARG A 170 -2.60 -5.25 -32.82
N LYS A 171 -3.38 -4.21 -33.07
CA LYS A 171 -3.32 -2.93 -32.35
C LYS A 171 -3.70 -3.07 -30.87
N ALA A 172 -4.69 -3.91 -30.54
CA ALA A 172 -5.08 -4.19 -29.17
C ALA A 172 -3.94 -4.82 -28.36
N VAL A 173 -3.21 -5.77 -28.96
CA VAL A 173 -2.00 -6.35 -28.35
C VAL A 173 -0.91 -5.31 -28.18
N GLN A 174 -0.63 -4.50 -29.21
CA GLN A 174 0.39 -3.44 -29.12
C GLN A 174 0.11 -2.46 -27.99
N ARG A 175 -1.14 -1.98 -27.85
CA ARG A 175 -1.53 -1.09 -26.74
C ARG A 175 -1.31 -1.70 -25.35
N ALA A 176 -1.46 -3.01 -25.20
CA ALA A 176 -1.29 -3.68 -23.90
C ALA A 176 0.18 -3.83 -23.48
N TYR A 177 1.13 -3.73 -24.42
CA TYR A 177 2.56 -3.97 -24.17
C TYR A 177 3.45 -2.76 -24.53
N THR A 178 2.87 -1.63 -24.91
CA THR A 178 3.59 -0.37 -25.10
C THR A 178 3.42 0.45 -23.81
N PRO A 179 4.51 0.79 -23.08
CA PRO A 179 4.44 1.55 -21.83
C PRO A 179 3.93 2.98 -22.02
#